data_AF-A0A537JNK1-F1
#
_entry.id   AF-A0A537JNK1-F1
#
_cell.length_a   1.000
_cell.length_b   1.000
_cell.length_c   1.000
_cell.angle_alpha   90.00
_cell.angle_beta   90.00
_cell.angle_gamma   90.00
#
_symmetry.space_group_name_H-M   'P 1'
#
loop_
_entity.id
_entity.type
_entity.pdbx_description
1 polymer ?
#
loop_
_entity_poly.entity_id
_entity_poly.type
_entity_poly.pdbx_seq_one_letter_code
_entity_poly.pdbx_strand_id
1 'polypeptide(L)'
;GIAEKTHPDDVISRRYADPADHRVVLYVAYYGREASRAQVVAVCAACDILDTHAETLEIHGTSLTVNRVHARARDRAGVEEMIVYWFQSGGRAYQDPYRGKLEQLVRALRTRHSEGALIRITAPMAGGEQEAHASVVAFMKAVVPALGPYFHD
;
A
#
# COMPACT_ATOMS: atom_id res chain seq x y z
N GLY A 1 15.49 -5.72 4.13
CA GLY A 1 14.50 -4.69 3.69
C GLY A 1 13.11 -5.28 3.54
N ILE A 2 12.08 -4.52 3.14
CA ILE A 2 10.70 -5.05 2.96
C ILE A 2 10.64 -6.18 1.92
N ALA A 3 11.31 -6.00 0.77
CA ALA A 3 11.39 -7.01 -0.28
C ALA A 3 12.04 -8.32 0.21
N GLU A 4 13.10 -8.22 1.00
CA GLU A 4 13.80 -9.40 1.55
C GLU A 4 12.91 -10.25 2.47
N LYS A 5 11.98 -9.63 3.21
CA LYS A 5 11.07 -10.35 4.11
C LYS A 5 9.87 -10.96 3.39
N THR A 6 9.54 -10.47 2.19
CA THR A 6 8.32 -10.84 1.47
C THR A 6 8.58 -11.55 0.15
N HIS A 7 9.83 -11.55 -0.32
CA HIS A 7 10.30 -12.26 -1.51
C HIS A 7 9.38 -12.12 -2.74
N PRO A 8 9.00 -10.89 -3.14
CA PRO A 8 8.29 -10.65 -4.39
C PRO A 8 9.13 -11.07 -5.59
N ASP A 9 8.47 -11.38 -6.70
CA ASP A 9 9.13 -11.71 -7.96
C ASP A 9 9.74 -10.45 -8.60
N ASP A 10 9.11 -9.28 -8.42
CA ASP A 10 9.66 -7.99 -8.84
C ASP A 10 9.23 -6.84 -7.90
N VAL A 11 10.03 -5.77 -7.85
CA VAL A 11 9.81 -4.61 -6.98
C VAL A 11 10.10 -3.30 -7.69
N ILE A 12 9.16 -2.36 -7.54
CA ILE A 12 9.40 -0.95 -7.86
C ILE A 12 9.35 -0.14 -6.56
N SER A 13 10.36 0.69 -6.34
CA SER A 13 10.34 1.73 -5.32
C SER A 13 10.74 3.07 -5.92
N ARG A 14 9.85 4.04 -5.88
CA ARG A 14 10.02 5.36 -6.49
C ARG A 14 9.58 6.45 -5.52
N ARG A 15 10.34 7.55 -5.49
CA ARG A 15 9.99 8.76 -4.75
C ARG A 15 9.40 9.77 -5.73
N TYR A 16 8.31 10.40 -5.34
CA TYR A 16 7.65 11.47 -6.08
C TYR A 16 7.56 12.70 -5.19
N ALA A 17 7.59 13.87 -5.81
CA ALA A 17 7.35 15.15 -5.17
C ALA A 17 6.45 15.99 -6.07
N ASP A 18 5.53 16.74 -5.49
CA ASP A 18 4.75 17.74 -6.21
C ASP A 18 5.48 19.10 -6.22
N PRO A 19 4.96 20.13 -6.93
CA PRO A 19 5.58 21.46 -6.96
C PRO A 19 5.64 22.17 -5.61
N ALA A 20 4.85 21.74 -4.62
CA ALA A 20 4.87 22.24 -3.24
C ALA A 20 5.82 21.42 -2.35
N ASP A 21 6.60 20.51 -2.92
CA ASP A 21 7.54 19.61 -2.24
C ASP A 21 6.88 18.62 -1.26
N HIS A 22 5.59 18.31 -1.45
CA HIS A 22 4.97 17.18 -0.76
C HIS A 22 5.51 15.88 -1.36
N ARG A 23 6.11 15.04 -0.50
CA ARG A 23 6.82 13.83 -0.94
C ARG A 23 6.03 12.59 -0.63
N VAL A 24 5.98 11.68 -1.60
CA VAL A 24 5.44 10.33 -1.42
C VAL A 24 6.39 9.28 -1.96
N VAL A 25 6.38 8.10 -1.35
CA VAL A 25 7.12 6.93 -1.81
C VAL A 25 6.12 5.89 -2.27
N LEU A 26 6.16 5.55 -3.57
CA LEU A 26 5.47 4.40 -4.12
C LEU A 26 6.36 3.17 -3.95
N TYR A 27 5.78 2.11 -3.42
CA TYR A 27 6.36 0.78 -3.38
C TYR A 27 5.36 -0.21 -3.95
N VAL A 28 5.75 -0.93 -4.99
CA VAL A 28 4.97 -2.00 -5.61
C VAL A 28 5.77 -3.29 -5.51
N ALA A 29 5.20 -4.30 -4.88
CA ALA A 29 5.75 -5.65 -4.86
C ALA A 29 4.86 -6.57 -5.68
N TYR A 30 5.38 -7.07 -6.79
CA TYR A 30 4.70 -7.98 -7.70
C TYR A 30 4.98 -9.44 -7.33
N TYR A 31 3.94 -10.25 -7.38
CA TYR A 31 3.98 -11.69 -7.15
C TYR A 31 3.32 -12.34 -8.35
N GLY A 32 4.11 -12.83 -9.31
CA GLY A 32 3.63 -13.58 -10.46
C GLY A 32 3.29 -15.03 -10.12
N ARG A 33 3.68 -15.50 -8.92
CA ARG A 33 3.23 -16.78 -8.39
C ARG A 33 2.93 -16.68 -6.91
N GLU A 34 1.75 -17.17 -6.54
CA GLU A 34 1.32 -17.32 -5.15
C GLU A 34 1.26 -15.96 -4.42
N ALA A 35 0.42 -15.04 -4.90
CA ALA A 35 0.18 -13.72 -4.32
C ALA A 35 -0.13 -13.74 -2.80
N SER A 36 -0.57 -14.88 -2.25
CA SER A 36 -0.67 -15.12 -0.80
C SER A 36 0.65 -14.97 -0.02
N ARG A 37 1.80 -14.93 -0.69
CA ARG A 37 3.12 -14.64 -0.08
C ARG A 37 3.27 -13.17 0.29
N ALA A 38 2.40 -12.29 -0.22
CA ALA A 38 2.42 -10.90 0.12
C ALA A 38 1.97 -10.70 1.59
N GLN A 39 2.94 -10.55 2.49
CA GLN A 39 2.70 -10.42 3.93
C GLN A 39 2.48 -8.96 4.35
N VAL A 40 1.69 -8.75 5.40
CA VAL A 40 1.53 -7.43 6.07
C VAL A 40 2.86 -6.87 6.59
N VAL A 41 3.89 -7.71 6.77
CA VAL A 41 5.26 -7.26 7.06
C VAL A 41 5.81 -6.30 5.99
N ALA A 42 5.28 -6.34 4.76
CA ALA A 42 5.64 -5.39 3.70
C ALA A 42 4.98 -4.01 3.82
N VAL A 43 3.99 -3.86 4.70
CA VAL A 43 3.41 -2.55 5.04
C VAL A 43 4.45 -1.73 5.79
N CYS A 44 5.14 -2.36 6.74
CA CYS A 44 6.16 -1.67 7.49
C CYS A 44 7.20 -2.58 8.17
N ALA A 45 8.40 -2.68 7.60
CA ALA A 45 9.45 -3.54 8.15
C ALA A 45 10.28 -2.93 9.29
N ALA A 46 10.21 -1.61 9.47
CA ALA A 46 11.03 -0.84 10.42
C ALA A 46 10.27 0.35 11.04
N CYS A 47 8.99 0.17 11.36
CA CYS A 47 8.21 1.15 12.11
C CYS A 47 7.38 0.51 13.21
N ASP A 48 6.89 1.34 14.11
CA ASP A 48 5.81 1.04 15.04
C ASP A 48 4.50 1.53 14.47
N ILE A 49 3.53 0.63 14.33
CA ILE A 49 2.16 0.98 13.91
C ILE A 49 1.45 1.60 15.11
N LEU A 50 0.97 2.83 14.95
CA LEU A 50 0.26 3.60 15.97
C LEU A 50 -1.25 3.48 15.81
N ASP A 51 -1.74 3.60 14.57
CA ASP A 51 -3.15 3.43 14.21
C ASP A 51 -3.30 2.71 12.87
N THR A 52 -4.42 2.02 12.67
CA THR A 52 -4.78 1.40 11.39
C THR A 52 -6.29 1.35 11.24
N HIS A 53 -6.79 1.81 10.10
CA HIS A 53 -8.19 1.64 9.73
C HIS A 53 -8.34 1.54 8.21
N ALA A 54 -9.46 0.98 7.78
CA ALA A 54 -9.81 0.93 6.36
C ALA A 54 -10.53 2.23 5.96
N GLU A 55 -10.26 2.71 4.75
CA GLU A 55 -10.99 3.83 4.15
C GLU A 55 -11.33 3.52 2.70
N THR A 56 -12.53 3.91 2.28
CA THR A 56 -12.97 3.81 0.88
C THR A 56 -12.82 5.17 0.23
N LEU A 57 -12.06 5.22 -0.86
CA LEU A 57 -11.76 6.42 -1.62
C LEU A 57 -12.40 6.31 -3.01
N GLU A 58 -13.05 7.39 -3.44
CA GLU A 58 -13.53 7.52 -4.82
C GLU A 58 -12.41 8.06 -5.71
N ILE A 59 -11.92 7.20 -6.60
CA ILE A 59 -10.85 7.52 -7.54
C ILE A 59 -11.41 7.45 -8.95
N HIS A 60 -11.65 8.61 -9.57
CA HIS A 60 -12.20 8.73 -10.93
C HIS A 60 -13.47 7.90 -11.17
N GLY A 61 -14.38 7.88 -10.19
CA GLY A 61 -15.63 7.11 -10.25
C GLY A 61 -15.51 5.61 -9.96
N THR A 62 -14.31 5.16 -9.56
CA THR A 62 -14.10 3.81 -9.03
C THR A 62 -13.89 3.89 -7.52
N SER A 63 -14.71 3.14 -6.79
CA SER A 63 -14.56 2.99 -5.34
C SER A 63 -13.39 2.04 -5.06
N LEU A 64 -12.35 2.56 -4.41
CA LEU A 64 -11.16 1.80 -4.02
C LEU A 64 -11.06 1.81 -2.50
N THR A 65 -11.16 0.63 -1.87
CA THR A 65 -10.89 0.53 -0.44
C THR A 65 -9.44 0.17 -0.17
N VAL A 66 -8.84 0.93 0.74
CA VAL A 66 -7.44 0.82 1.13
C VAL A 66 -7.32 0.74 2.65
N ASN A 67 -6.16 0.28 3.12
CA ASN A 67 -5.81 0.37 4.53
C ASN A 67 -4.93 1.60 4.73
N ARG A 68 -5.32 2.45 5.69
CA ARG A 68 -4.55 3.60 6.13
C ARG A 68 -3.90 3.29 7.46
N VAL A 69 -2.60 3.54 7.55
CA VAL A 69 -1.76 3.25 8.70
C VAL A 69 -1.02 4.50 9.11
N HIS A 70 -1.10 4.84 10.38
CA HIS A 70 -0.21 5.82 11.01
C HIS A 70 0.92 5.04 11.68
N ALA A 71 2.15 5.36 11.30
CA ALA A 71 3.33 4.67 11.75
C ALA A 71 4.42 5.64 12.22
N ARG A 72 5.27 5.18 13.14
CA ARG A 72 6.50 5.87 13.56
C ARG A 72 7.72 5.08 13.10
N ALA A 73 8.57 5.71 12.30
CA ALA A 73 9.79 5.08 11.82
C ALA A 73 10.74 4.75 13.00
N ARG A 74 11.23 3.50 13.08
CA ARG A 74 12.21 3.08 14.09
C ARG A 74 13.64 3.44 13.70
N ASP A 75 13.90 3.55 12.41
CA ASP A 75 15.21 3.90 11.85
C ASP A 75 15.43 5.42 11.76
N ARG A 76 14.39 6.21 11.96
CA ARG A 76 14.39 7.67 11.90
C ARG A 76 13.60 8.24 13.09
N ALA A 77 14.33 8.61 14.13
CA ALA A 77 13.74 9.12 15.37
C ALA A 77 12.85 10.35 15.11
N GLY A 78 11.64 10.33 15.68
CA GLY A 78 10.67 11.43 15.57
C GLY A 78 9.96 11.56 14.23
N VAL A 79 10.21 10.65 13.27
CA VAL A 79 9.53 10.66 11.97
C VAL A 79 8.28 9.80 12.04
N GLU A 80 7.13 10.45 11.89
CA GLU A 80 5.85 9.79 11.69
C GLU A 80 5.47 9.79 10.20
N GLU A 81 4.83 8.72 9.77
CA GLU A 81 4.51 8.45 8.38
C GLU A 81 3.08 7.92 8.25
N MET A 82 2.41 8.40 7.22
CA MET A 82 1.17 7.81 6.75
C MET A 82 1.51 6.78 5.68
N ILE A 83 1.01 5.57 5.86
CA ILE A 83 1.17 4.48 4.91
C ILE A 83 -0.23 4.07 4.45
N VAL A 84 -0.48 4.17 3.15
CA VAL A 84 -1.69 3.63 2.53
C VAL A 84 -1.31 2.43 1.68
N TYR A 85 -2.01 1.31 1.84
CA TYR A 85 -1.72 0.11 1.07
C TYR A 85 -2.98 -0.70 0.74
N TRP A 86 -2.90 -1.44 -0.37
CA TRP A 86 -3.89 -2.42 -0.77
C TRP A 86 -3.24 -3.53 -1.59
N PHE A 87 -3.91 -4.67 -1.66
CA PHE A 87 -3.53 -5.76 -2.55
C PHE A 87 -4.41 -5.71 -3.80
N GLN A 88 -3.80 -5.90 -4.96
CA GLN A 88 -4.47 -5.94 -6.24
C GLN A 88 -4.25 -7.33 -6.87
N SER A 89 -5.33 -8.01 -7.25
CA SER A 89 -5.29 -9.32 -7.92
C SER A 89 -6.55 -9.47 -8.79
N GLY A 90 -6.40 -9.91 -10.04
CA GLY A 90 -7.52 -10.12 -10.99
C GLY A 90 -8.51 -8.96 -11.03
N GLY A 91 -8.02 -7.75 -11.32
CA GLY A 91 -8.85 -6.54 -11.41
C GLY A 91 -9.43 -5.99 -10.10
N ARG A 92 -9.32 -6.69 -8.96
CA ARG A 92 -9.97 -6.31 -7.69
C ARG A 92 -8.96 -5.92 -6.61
N ALA A 93 -9.29 -4.84 -5.89
CA ALA A 93 -8.58 -4.43 -4.70
C ALA A 93 -9.14 -5.14 -3.46
N TYR A 94 -8.25 -5.66 -2.61
CA TYR A 94 -8.60 -6.36 -1.38
C TYR A 94 -8.20 -5.54 -0.14
N GLN A 95 -9.14 -5.48 0.81
CA GLN A 95 -8.97 -4.91 2.15
C GLN A 95 -8.47 -5.96 3.13
N ASP A 96 -7.81 -5.53 4.21
CA ASP A 96 -7.90 -6.26 5.48
C ASP A 96 -7.63 -5.34 6.68
N PRO A 97 -8.64 -5.09 7.53
CA PRO A 97 -8.40 -4.62 8.89
C PRO A 97 -8.14 -5.81 9.83
N TYR A 98 -6.92 -5.81 10.39
CA TYR A 98 -6.50 -6.54 11.58
C TYR A 98 -6.01 -8.00 11.44
N ARG A 99 -5.05 -8.33 12.33
CA ARG A 99 -4.30 -9.59 12.47
C ARG A 99 -5.12 -10.90 12.48
N GLY A 100 -6.44 -10.84 12.63
CA GLY A 100 -7.33 -12.01 12.73
C GLY A 100 -7.92 -12.49 11.40
N LYS A 101 -7.79 -11.71 10.31
CA LYS A 101 -8.35 -12.06 8.99
C LYS A 101 -7.32 -12.19 7.86
N LEU A 102 -6.02 -12.15 8.19
CA LEU A 102 -4.92 -12.48 7.27
C LEU A 102 -5.13 -13.82 6.57
N GLU A 103 -5.70 -14.81 7.24
CA GLU A 103 -6.06 -16.10 6.63
C GLU A 103 -7.15 -15.95 5.56
N GLN A 104 -8.08 -14.99 5.70
CA GLN A 104 -9.13 -14.70 4.72
C GLN A 104 -8.55 -13.98 3.49
N LEU A 105 -7.58 -13.07 3.68
CA LEU A 105 -6.85 -12.44 2.58
C LEU A 105 -5.97 -13.46 1.83
N VAL A 106 -5.18 -14.26 2.56
CA VAL A 106 -4.40 -15.37 1.99
C VAL A 106 -5.29 -16.35 1.26
N ARG A 107 -6.48 -16.68 1.81
CA ARG A 107 -7.45 -17.57 1.16
C ARG A 107 -8.10 -16.92 -0.06
N ALA A 108 -8.42 -15.63 -0.04
CA ALA A 108 -8.97 -14.91 -1.19
C ALA A 108 -7.95 -14.81 -2.34
N LEU A 109 -6.67 -14.57 -2.03
CA LEU A 109 -5.57 -14.57 -3.00
C LEU A 109 -5.29 -15.99 -3.50
N ARG A 110 -5.28 -17.00 -2.61
CA ARG A 110 -5.07 -18.42 -2.97
C ARG A 110 -6.20 -18.99 -3.83
N THR A 111 -7.42 -18.45 -3.76
CA THR A 111 -8.59 -19.06 -4.41
C THR A 111 -8.88 -18.56 -5.81
N ARG A 112 -8.29 -17.44 -6.30
CA ARG A 112 -8.70 -16.90 -7.61
C ARG A 112 -7.63 -16.50 -8.62
N HIS A 113 -6.42 -16.05 -8.27
CA HIS A 113 -5.35 -15.86 -9.28
C HIS A 113 -3.97 -16.10 -8.66
N SER A 114 -3.05 -16.69 -9.43
CA SER A 114 -1.66 -16.89 -8.98
C SER A 114 -0.87 -15.59 -8.92
N GLU A 115 -1.34 -14.54 -9.61
CA GLU A 115 -0.65 -13.26 -9.76
C GLU A 115 -1.33 -12.13 -8.98
N GLY A 116 -0.54 -11.22 -8.43
CA GLY A 116 -1.04 -10.04 -7.74
C GLY A 116 0.08 -9.11 -7.30
N ALA A 117 -0.28 -7.92 -6.81
CA ALA A 117 0.68 -6.98 -6.25
C ALA A 117 0.21 -6.38 -4.93
N LEU A 118 1.17 -6.07 -4.06
CA LEU A 118 0.99 -5.14 -2.95
C LEU A 118 1.41 -3.75 -3.43
N ILE A 119 0.48 -2.81 -3.39
CA ILE A 119 0.76 -1.40 -3.62
C ILE A 119 0.79 -0.70 -2.28
N ARG A 120 1.85 0.06 -2.03
CA ARG A 120 2.04 0.86 -0.83
C ARG A 120 2.49 2.26 -1.20
N ILE A 121 1.85 3.27 -0.61
CA ILE A 121 2.22 4.67 -0.71
C ILE A 121 2.56 5.16 0.69
N THR A 122 3.68 5.83 0.86
CA THR A 122 4.13 6.37 2.15
C THR A 122 4.38 7.87 2.03
N ALA A 123 3.83 8.66 2.94
CA ALA A 123 4.06 10.10 3.05
C ALA A 123 4.55 10.45 4.46
N PRO A 124 5.50 11.38 4.61
CA PRO A 124 5.87 11.91 5.92
C PRO A 124 4.72 12.75 6.51
N MET A 125 4.53 12.69 7.81
CA MET A 125 3.51 13.48 8.53
C MET A 125 4.08 14.77 9.15
N ALA A 126 5.11 15.37 8.52
CA ALA A 126 5.76 16.58 9.05
C ALA A 126 4.81 17.79 9.11
N GLY A 127 3.91 17.94 8.13
CA GLY A 127 2.81 18.92 8.14
C GLY A 127 1.53 18.42 8.83
N GLY A 128 1.59 17.28 9.53
CA GLY A 128 0.46 16.66 10.19
C GLY A 128 -0.30 15.63 9.35
N GLU A 129 -1.27 14.97 9.97
CA GLU A 129 -2.02 13.86 9.36
C GLU A 129 -2.83 14.28 8.13
N GLN A 130 -3.46 15.45 8.19
CA GLN A 130 -4.34 15.93 7.13
C GLN A 130 -3.57 16.26 5.84
N GLU A 131 -2.39 16.86 5.95
CA GLU A 131 -1.52 17.16 4.80
C GLU A 131 -0.97 15.88 4.17
N ALA A 132 -0.52 14.94 5.00
CA ALA A 132 -0.04 13.63 4.54
C ALA A 132 -1.16 12.86 3.81
N HIS A 133 -2.38 12.87 4.37
CA HIS A 133 -3.54 12.24 3.74
C HIS A 133 -3.87 12.88 2.39
N ALA A 134 -3.95 14.20 2.33
CA ALA A 134 -4.20 14.93 1.09
C ALA A 134 -3.15 14.61 0.02
N SER A 135 -1.87 14.55 0.40
CA SER A 135 -0.76 14.21 -0.50
C SER A 135 -0.87 12.80 -1.04
N VAL A 136 -1.19 11.82 -0.18
CA VAL A 136 -1.38 10.43 -0.59
C VAL A 136 -2.59 10.30 -1.52
N VAL A 137 -3.74 10.89 -1.17
CA VAL A 137 -4.96 10.82 -1.99
C VAL A 137 -4.76 11.50 -3.35
N ALA A 138 -4.08 12.65 -3.39
CA ALA A 138 -3.74 13.33 -4.64
C ALA A 138 -2.87 12.44 -5.54
N PHE A 139 -1.85 11.79 -4.96
CA PHE A 139 -1.01 10.85 -5.69
C PHE A 139 -1.78 9.60 -6.14
N MET A 140 -2.68 9.06 -5.30
CA MET A 140 -3.54 7.93 -5.65
C MET A 140 -4.40 8.23 -6.88
N LYS A 141 -4.99 9.44 -6.96
CA LYS A 141 -5.75 9.88 -8.13
C LYS A 141 -4.91 9.92 -9.41
N ALA A 142 -3.59 10.12 -9.32
CA ALA A 142 -2.70 10.08 -10.47
C ALA A 142 -2.25 8.65 -10.83
N VAL A 143 -1.89 7.84 -9.83
CA VAL A 143 -1.23 6.54 -10.07
C VAL A 143 -2.23 5.39 -10.33
N VAL A 144 -3.37 5.37 -9.64
CA VAL A 144 -4.33 4.24 -9.74
C VAL A 144 -4.82 4.00 -11.17
N PRO A 145 -5.20 5.03 -11.96
CA PRO A 145 -5.56 4.81 -13.37
C PRO A 145 -4.41 4.25 -14.21
N ALA A 146 -3.18 4.64 -13.94
CA ALA A 146 -1.99 4.16 -14.65
C ALA A 146 -1.63 2.71 -14.29
N LEU A 147 -2.08 2.22 -13.13
CA LEU A 147 -1.88 0.85 -12.69
C LEU A 147 -2.87 -0.14 -13.32
N GLY A 148 -4.08 0.31 -13.67
CA GLY A 148 -5.16 -0.53 -14.22
C GLY A 148 -4.72 -1.47 -15.35
N PRO A 149 -4.00 -0.99 -16.38
CA PRO A 149 -3.54 -1.83 -17.48
C PRO A 149 -2.56 -2.95 -17.11
N TYR A 150 -1.98 -2.96 -15.91
CA TYR A 150 -1.03 -4.01 -15.50
C TYR A 150 -1.70 -5.14 -14.72
N PHE A 151 -2.94 -4.96 -14.29
CA PHE A 151 -3.71 -5.94 -13.54
C PHE A 151 -4.81 -6.48 -14.43
N HIS A 152 -4.47 -7.44 -15.29
CA HIS A 152 -5.44 -8.13 -16.14
C HIS A 152 -6.22 -9.18 -15.34
N ASP A 153 -7.45 -9.48 -15.78
CA ASP A 153 -8.29 -10.58 -15.29
C ASP A 153 -7.79 -11.95 -15.77
#